data_AF-A0A8K0UWE8-F1
#
_entry.id   AF-A0A8K0UWE8-F1
#
_cell.length_a   1.000
_cell.length_b   1.000
_cell.length_c   1.000
_cell.angle_alpha   90.00
_cell.angle_beta   90.00
_cell.angle_gamma   90.00
#
_symmetry.space_group_name_H-M   'P 1'
#
loop_
_entity.id
_entity.type
_entity.pdbx_description
1 polymer ?
#
loop_
_entity_poly.entity_id
_entity_poly.type
_entity_poly.pdbx_seq_one_letter_code
_entity_poly.pdbx_strand_id
1 'polypeptide(L)'
;MLFLALAQLGLMAVTIALPPSNTTNAPGSNITLPALSTTDGTQTASCDGINGGVHSLEAFSLSAVHKDNSSELLVLGQGGVVNDIDIKVFSTFSTFPFNDFPTITLDSGNLTPNGDDSDLAVTAPVNEGDELSFMFSMNPPPPASIYCAVPIIDSKETFHLAVNGDADSFSLCQTGRASTSQVNVVFKPSQNNSESYFIDTCKPVKLLMKAIEAEETSVGLQRGALCRL
;
A
#
# COMPACT_ATOMS: atom_id res chain seq x y z
N MET A 1 5.49 -22.27 -47.24
CA MET A 1 4.57 -23.38 -46.92
C MET A 1 3.60 -22.87 -45.88
N LEU A 2 2.32 -22.96 -46.24
CA LEU A 2 1.15 -22.33 -45.65
C LEU A 2 0.48 -23.34 -44.71
N PHE A 3 0.29 -23.03 -43.43
CA PHE A 3 -0.71 -23.72 -42.61
C PHE A 3 -1.50 -22.70 -41.82
N LEU A 4 -2.70 -22.45 -42.36
CA LEU A 4 -3.79 -21.70 -41.78
C LEU A 4 -4.58 -22.67 -40.88
N ALA A 5 -4.70 -22.39 -39.58
CA ALA A 5 -5.59 -23.12 -38.68
C ALA A 5 -6.62 -22.14 -38.12
N LEU A 6 -7.84 -22.17 -38.70
CA LEU A 6 -9.01 -21.51 -38.13
C LEU A 6 -9.55 -22.39 -36.99
N ALA A 7 -9.57 -21.87 -35.77
CA ALA A 7 -10.35 -22.42 -34.67
C ALA A 7 -11.58 -21.51 -34.45
N GLN A 8 -12.76 -22.05 -34.74
CA GLN A 8 -14.06 -21.43 -34.44
C GLN A 8 -14.33 -21.53 -32.93
N LEU A 9 -14.49 -20.39 -32.26
CA LEU A 9 -15.12 -20.31 -30.94
C LEU A 9 -16.52 -19.72 -31.11
N GLY A 10 -17.53 -20.55 -30.79
CA GLY A 10 -18.92 -20.14 -30.71
C GLY A 10 -19.18 -19.31 -29.46
N LEU A 11 -19.70 -18.10 -29.63
CA LEU A 11 -20.27 -17.29 -28.57
C LEU A 11 -21.68 -17.81 -28.26
N MET A 12 -21.90 -18.33 -27.05
CA MET A 12 -23.24 -18.45 -26.47
C MET A 12 -23.49 -17.24 -25.58
N ALA A 13 -24.39 -16.36 -25.99
CA ALA A 13 -24.88 -15.27 -25.17
C ALA A 13 -25.94 -15.81 -24.20
N VAL A 14 -25.67 -15.74 -22.89
CA VAL A 14 -26.63 -16.00 -21.83
C VAL A 14 -27.18 -14.65 -21.36
N THR A 15 -28.45 -14.39 -21.64
CA THR A 15 -29.16 -13.21 -21.17
C THR A 15 -29.83 -13.54 -19.84
N ILE A 16 -29.36 -12.93 -18.75
CA ILE A 16 -29.96 -13.07 -17.42
C ILE A 16 -30.77 -11.81 -17.14
N ALA A 17 -32.09 -11.94 -17.03
CA ALA A 17 -32.99 -10.87 -16.62
C ALA A 17 -32.96 -10.75 -15.09
N LEU A 18 -32.63 -9.55 -14.59
CA LEU A 18 -32.66 -9.23 -13.17
C LEU A 18 -34.09 -8.82 -12.73
N PRO A 19 -34.55 -9.27 -11.54
CA PRO A 19 -35.81 -8.81 -10.96
C PRO A 19 -35.70 -7.39 -10.39
N PRO A 20 -36.81 -6.63 -10.32
CA PRO A 20 -36.83 -5.30 -9.72
C PRO A 20 -36.64 -5.36 -8.20
N SER A 21 -35.68 -4.58 -7.70
CA SER A 21 -35.39 -4.41 -6.27
C SER A 21 -36.43 -3.49 -5.61
N ASN A 22 -37.18 -4.06 -4.69
CA ASN A 22 -38.18 -3.36 -3.88
C ASN A 22 -37.48 -2.66 -2.70
N THR A 23 -37.53 -1.33 -2.67
CA THR A 23 -36.89 -0.50 -1.62
C THR A 23 -37.87 -0.26 -0.47
N THR A 24 -37.71 -1.01 0.62
CA THR A 24 -38.37 -0.72 1.91
C THR A 24 -37.40 0.03 2.82
N ASN A 25 -37.72 1.29 3.12
CA ASN A 25 -37.03 2.12 4.11
C ASN A 25 -37.19 1.52 5.51
N ALA A 26 -36.07 1.13 6.14
CA ALA A 26 -36.02 0.77 7.55
C ALA A 26 -35.47 1.95 8.38
N PRO A 27 -36.05 2.28 9.56
CA PRO A 27 -35.58 3.33 10.44
C PRO A 27 -34.28 2.94 11.15
N GLY A 28 -33.38 3.93 11.28
CA GLY A 28 -31.98 3.78 11.66
C GLY A 28 -31.73 3.12 13.01
N SER A 29 -30.83 2.13 12.99
CA SER A 29 -30.11 1.66 14.16
C SER A 29 -28.79 2.44 14.26
N ASN A 30 -28.62 3.19 15.34
CA ASN A 30 -27.36 3.83 15.70
C ASN A 30 -26.36 2.74 16.13
N ILE A 31 -25.56 2.25 15.18
CA ILE A 31 -24.40 1.43 15.48
C ILE A 31 -23.34 2.34 16.07
N THR A 32 -23.13 2.25 17.39
CA THR A 32 -22.01 2.90 18.05
C THR A 32 -20.77 2.08 17.74
N LEU A 33 -19.99 2.54 16.76
CA LEU A 33 -18.67 1.97 16.45
C LEU A 33 -17.72 2.24 17.63
N PRO A 34 -16.84 1.28 17.98
CA PRO A 34 -15.81 1.51 18.99
C PRO A 34 -14.95 2.70 18.55
N ALA A 35 -14.80 3.67 19.45
CA ALA A 35 -14.06 4.89 19.19
C ALA A 35 -12.59 4.55 18.93
N LEU A 36 -12.15 4.78 17.68
CA LEU A 36 -10.74 4.87 17.33
C LEU A 36 -10.15 5.99 18.19
N SER A 37 -9.15 5.67 19.02
CA SER A 37 -8.56 6.62 19.97
C SER A 37 -7.81 7.70 19.22
N THR A 38 -8.48 8.80 18.89
CA THR A 38 -7.88 10.06 18.44
C THR A 38 -7.28 10.78 19.64
N THR A 39 -6.21 10.20 20.19
CA THR A 39 -5.48 10.80 21.29
C THR A 39 -4.37 11.68 20.75
N ASP A 40 -4.55 12.98 21.02
CA ASP A 40 -3.61 14.09 20.96
C ASP A 40 -3.56 14.93 19.66
N GLY A 41 -3.91 16.21 19.83
CA GLY A 41 -4.20 17.21 18.79
C GLY A 41 -2.99 17.81 18.11
N THR A 42 -1.90 17.06 17.98
CA THR A 42 -0.84 17.36 17.01
C THR A 42 -1.09 16.51 15.78
N GLN A 43 -2.06 16.94 14.96
CA GLN A 43 -2.14 16.46 13.58
C GLN A 43 -0.80 16.81 12.94
N THR A 44 0.06 15.81 12.79
CA THR A 44 1.29 15.95 12.00
C THR A 44 0.86 16.31 10.59
N ALA A 45 1.58 17.22 9.95
CA ALA A 45 1.24 17.74 8.62
C ALA A 45 1.00 16.63 7.56
N SER A 46 1.46 15.40 7.82
CA SER A 46 1.27 14.22 6.97
C SER A 46 -0.20 13.87 6.66
N CYS A 47 -1.12 14.10 7.60
CA CYS A 47 -2.55 13.80 7.44
C CYS A 47 -3.42 15.06 7.26
N ASP A 48 -2.81 16.21 6.96
CA ASP A 48 -3.56 17.46 6.80
C ASP A 48 -4.56 17.35 5.65
N GLY A 49 -5.81 17.77 5.91
CA GLY A 49 -6.90 17.71 4.92
C GLY A 49 -7.53 16.33 4.74
N ILE A 50 -7.01 15.27 5.37
CA ILE A 50 -7.58 13.93 5.32
C ILE A 50 -8.44 13.69 6.57
N ASN A 51 -9.76 13.64 6.38
CA ASN A 51 -10.69 13.33 7.47
C ASN A 51 -10.52 11.86 7.92
N GLY A 52 -10.18 11.67 9.20
CA GLY A 52 -10.05 10.35 9.82
C GLY A 52 -8.78 9.59 9.48
N GLY A 53 -7.80 10.25 8.84
CA GLY A 53 -6.49 9.65 8.61
C GLY A 53 -5.75 9.37 9.93
N VAL A 54 -5.01 8.27 9.97
CA VAL A 54 -4.13 7.92 11.10
C VAL A 54 -2.67 7.95 10.68
N HIS A 55 -1.80 8.38 11.59
CA HIS A 55 -0.35 8.51 11.36
C HIS A 55 0.46 7.36 11.96
N SER A 56 -0.18 6.38 12.60
CA SER A 56 0.47 5.17 13.11
C SER A 56 -0.36 3.92 12.82
N LEU A 57 0.30 2.84 12.42
CA LEU A 57 -0.24 1.49 12.15
C LEU A 57 0.88 0.46 12.36
N GLU A 58 0.68 -0.50 13.26
CA GLU A 58 1.77 -1.39 13.76
C GLU A 58 2.44 -2.21 12.68
N ALA A 59 1.69 -2.99 11.90
CA ALA A 59 2.23 -3.80 10.82
C ALA A 59 1.18 -3.99 9.73
N PHE A 60 1.57 -3.77 8.48
CA PHE A 60 0.70 -3.98 7.33
C PHE A 60 1.48 -4.51 6.13
N SER A 61 0.77 -5.19 5.22
CA SER A 61 1.25 -5.44 3.87
C SER A 61 0.73 -4.37 2.93
N LEU A 62 1.50 -4.08 1.88
CA LEU A 62 1.18 -3.05 0.89
C LEU A 62 0.95 -3.67 -0.49
N SER A 63 -0.13 -3.28 -1.15
CA SER A 63 -0.45 -3.69 -2.51
C SER A 63 -0.83 -2.49 -3.37
N ALA A 64 -0.51 -2.54 -4.66
CA ALA A 64 -1.06 -1.62 -5.65
C ALA A 64 -2.37 -2.18 -6.17
N VAL A 65 -3.43 -1.37 -6.16
CA VAL A 65 -4.77 -1.74 -6.67
C VAL A 65 -5.07 -0.89 -7.89
N HIS A 66 -5.28 -1.57 -9.02
CA HIS A 66 -5.66 -0.94 -10.28
C HIS A 66 -7.15 -0.59 -10.29
N LYS A 67 -7.56 0.26 -11.25
CA LYS A 67 -8.96 0.67 -11.42
C LYS A 67 -9.93 -0.49 -11.68
N ASP A 68 -9.45 -1.60 -12.23
CA ASP A 68 -10.23 -2.82 -12.48
C ASP A 68 -10.30 -3.75 -11.25
N ASN A 69 -9.82 -3.29 -10.08
CA ASN A 69 -9.70 -4.02 -8.82
C ASN A 69 -8.73 -5.21 -8.86
N SER A 70 -7.92 -5.35 -9.91
CA SER A 70 -6.75 -6.23 -9.83
C SER A 70 -5.74 -5.62 -8.84
N SER A 71 -5.01 -6.49 -8.15
CA SER A 71 -4.00 -6.05 -7.17
C SER A 71 -2.69 -6.78 -7.37
N GLU A 72 -1.61 -6.07 -7.08
CA GLU A 72 -0.24 -6.60 -7.11
C GLU A 72 0.41 -6.33 -5.76
N LEU A 73 1.05 -7.37 -5.19
CA LEU A 73 1.86 -7.21 -3.99
C LEU A 73 3.03 -6.28 -4.29
N LEU A 74 3.25 -5.31 -3.40
CA LEU A 74 4.42 -4.44 -3.44
C LEU A 74 5.48 -4.96 -2.48
N VAL A 75 6.73 -4.86 -2.92
CA VAL A 75 7.93 -5.21 -2.15
C VAL A 75 8.98 -4.12 -2.31
N LEU A 76 10.05 -4.19 -1.52
CA LEU A 76 11.18 -3.27 -1.68
C LEU A 76 12.13 -3.77 -2.77
N GLY A 77 12.10 -3.09 -3.91
CA GLY A 77 13.03 -3.27 -5.02
C GLY A 77 14.27 -2.40 -4.92
N GLN A 78 15.19 -2.59 -5.87
CA GLN A 78 16.41 -1.78 -6.01
C GLN A 78 16.12 -0.39 -6.58
N GLY A 79 16.54 0.67 -5.88
CA GLY A 79 16.52 2.07 -6.34
C GLY A 79 17.91 2.65 -6.66
N GLY A 80 18.99 1.90 -6.40
CA GLY A 80 20.36 2.30 -6.70
C GLY A 80 21.18 2.61 -5.44
N VAL A 81 22.35 3.21 -5.60
CA VAL A 81 23.25 3.57 -4.50
C VAL A 81 23.78 4.98 -4.72
N VAL A 82 23.71 5.83 -3.71
CA VAL A 82 24.23 7.21 -3.75
C VAL A 82 25.03 7.49 -2.49
N ASN A 83 26.33 7.80 -2.63
CA ASN A 83 27.22 8.10 -1.49
C ASN A 83 27.17 7.03 -0.38
N ASP A 84 27.28 5.75 -0.76
CA ASP A 84 27.20 4.59 0.15
C ASP A 84 25.86 4.42 0.89
N ILE A 85 24.80 5.08 0.41
CA ILE A 85 23.43 4.87 0.86
C ILE A 85 22.73 3.98 -0.17
N ASP A 86 22.28 2.80 0.26
CA ASP A 86 21.47 1.92 -0.57
C ASP A 86 20.03 2.45 -0.61
N ILE A 87 19.51 2.64 -1.82
CA ILE A 87 18.16 3.14 -2.04
C ILE A 87 17.29 1.96 -2.42
N LYS A 88 16.19 1.77 -1.68
CA LYS A 88 15.12 0.86 -2.06
C LYS A 88 13.90 1.64 -2.48
N VAL A 89 13.07 1.06 -3.34
CA VAL A 89 11.82 1.65 -3.85
C VAL A 89 10.70 0.63 -3.78
N PHE A 90 9.45 1.08 -3.69
CA PHE A 90 8.33 0.14 -3.85
C PHE A 90 8.23 -0.35 -5.28
N SER A 91 8.33 -1.67 -5.47
CA SER A 91 8.24 -2.35 -6.76
C SER A 91 7.19 -3.45 -6.72
N THR A 92 6.67 -3.83 -7.89
CA THR A 92 5.77 -4.99 -7.97
C THR A 92 6.55 -6.29 -7.77
N PHE A 93 5.99 -7.22 -7.01
CA PHE A 93 6.59 -8.55 -6.82
C PHE A 93 6.79 -9.30 -8.16
N SER A 94 5.94 -9.02 -9.16
CA SER A 94 6.02 -9.60 -10.51
C SER A 94 7.32 -9.24 -11.24
N THR A 95 7.90 -8.07 -10.95
CA THR A 95 9.14 -7.59 -11.58
C THR A 95 10.36 -7.65 -10.65
N PHE A 96 10.13 -7.74 -9.34
CA PHE A 96 11.17 -7.92 -8.34
C PHE A 96 10.72 -8.96 -7.29
N PRO A 97 10.95 -10.27 -7.50
CA PRO A 97 10.34 -11.34 -6.70
C PRO A 97 11.09 -11.63 -5.39
N PHE A 98 11.55 -10.58 -4.69
CA PHE A 98 12.24 -10.67 -3.40
C PHE A 98 11.41 -9.95 -2.35
N ASN A 99 11.02 -10.67 -1.30
CA ASN A 99 10.13 -10.16 -0.25
C ASN A 99 10.84 -10.15 1.11
N ASP A 100 12.02 -9.52 1.14
CA ASP A 100 12.87 -9.46 2.34
C ASP A 100 12.24 -8.60 3.46
N PHE A 101 11.29 -7.73 3.09
CA PHE A 101 10.54 -6.83 3.97
C PHE A 101 9.03 -7.04 3.80
N PRO A 102 8.46 -8.15 4.31
CA PRO A 102 7.08 -8.55 4.03
C PRO A 102 6.03 -7.64 4.67
N THR A 103 6.42 -6.86 5.68
CA THR A 103 5.51 -5.97 6.39
C THR A 103 6.17 -4.62 6.62
N ILE A 104 5.35 -3.61 6.87
CA ILE A 104 5.78 -2.23 7.07
C ILE A 104 5.01 -1.68 8.27
N THR A 105 5.67 -0.85 9.06
CA THR A 105 5.08 -0.09 10.15
C THR A 105 4.93 1.35 9.70
N LEU A 106 3.79 1.98 10.04
CA LEU A 106 3.60 3.42 9.95
C LEU A 106 3.71 3.95 11.38
N ASP A 107 4.60 4.89 11.64
CA ASP A 107 4.69 5.53 12.94
C ASP A 107 4.98 7.03 12.80
N SER A 108 4.12 7.85 13.39
CA SER A 108 4.23 9.31 13.35
C SER A 108 4.43 9.85 11.92
N GLY A 109 3.75 9.23 10.95
CA GLY A 109 3.82 9.59 9.53
C GLY A 109 5.05 9.09 8.78
N ASN A 110 5.90 8.26 9.40
CA ASN A 110 7.05 7.62 8.76
C ASN A 110 6.74 6.16 8.45
N LEU A 111 7.27 5.63 7.35
CA LEU A 111 7.22 4.19 7.07
C LEU A 111 8.54 3.55 7.48
N THR A 112 8.46 2.40 8.15
CA THR A 112 9.61 1.58 8.50
C THR A 112 9.37 0.17 7.97
N PRO A 113 10.19 -0.32 7.02
CA PRO A 113 10.06 -1.68 6.55
C PRO A 113 10.53 -2.65 7.64
N ASN A 114 9.79 -3.74 7.85
CA ASN A 114 10.13 -4.74 8.86
C ASN A 114 10.86 -5.91 8.20
N GLY A 115 12.11 -6.12 8.59
CA GLY A 115 13.01 -7.13 8.04
C GLY A 115 14.42 -6.97 8.61
N ASP A 116 15.39 -7.63 7.98
CA ASP A 116 16.81 -7.45 8.29
C ASP A 116 17.24 -6.00 8.00
N ASP A 117 18.08 -5.42 8.86
CA ASP A 117 18.57 -4.04 8.74
C ASP A 117 17.47 -2.95 8.73
N SER A 118 16.29 -3.25 9.28
CA SER A 118 15.17 -2.30 9.39
C SER A 118 15.50 -1.05 10.20
N ASP A 119 16.42 -1.15 11.16
CA ASP A 119 16.94 -0.03 11.95
C ASP A 119 17.81 0.96 11.15
N LEU A 120 18.27 0.54 9.96
CA LEU A 120 19.06 1.37 9.04
C LEU A 120 18.19 2.10 8.02
N ALA A 121 16.89 1.78 7.95
CA ALA A 121 15.98 2.27 6.92
C ALA A 121 15.20 3.51 7.36
N VAL A 122 15.21 4.56 6.53
CA VAL A 122 14.33 5.72 6.70
C VAL A 122 13.60 6.05 5.40
N THR A 123 12.38 6.57 5.50
CA THR A 123 11.68 7.12 4.34
C THR A 123 12.35 8.38 3.83
N ALA A 124 12.58 8.43 2.52
CA ALA A 124 13.03 9.65 1.87
C ALA A 124 11.87 10.65 1.70
N PRO A 125 12.16 11.97 1.62
CA PRO A 125 11.18 12.94 1.14
C PRO A 125 10.68 12.57 -0.27
N VAL A 126 9.40 12.82 -0.55
CA VAL A 126 8.77 12.51 -1.84
C VAL A 126 8.19 13.79 -2.44
N ASN A 127 8.68 14.17 -3.62
CA ASN A 127 8.12 15.23 -4.45
C ASN A 127 7.33 14.65 -5.63
N GLU A 128 6.68 15.52 -6.39
CA GLU A 128 6.00 15.11 -7.63
C GLU A 128 7.01 14.55 -8.63
N GLY A 129 6.73 13.36 -9.12
CA GLY A 129 7.59 12.63 -10.03
C GLY A 129 8.58 11.69 -9.35
N ASP A 130 8.68 11.69 -8.02
CA ASP A 130 9.60 10.82 -7.28
C ASP A 130 9.01 9.42 -7.08
N GLU A 131 9.89 8.43 -7.04
CA GLU A 131 9.56 7.09 -6.54
C GLU A 131 9.46 7.11 -5.02
N LEU A 132 8.55 6.30 -4.46
CA LEU A 132 8.49 6.12 -3.01
C LEU A 132 9.68 5.27 -2.58
N SER A 133 10.62 5.88 -1.88
CA SER A 133 11.92 5.28 -1.59
C SER A 133 12.30 5.28 -0.10
N PHE A 134 13.19 4.36 0.23
CA PHE A 134 13.83 4.20 1.52
C PHE A 134 15.33 4.33 1.36
N MET A 135 15.96 4.99 2.31
CA MET A 135 17.41 5.13 2.42
C MET A 135 17.91 4.17 3.51
N PHE A 136 18.77 3.23 3.13
CA PHE A 136 19.44 2.32 4.06
C PHE A 136 20.87 2.82 4.30
N SER A 137 21.17 3.21 5.54
CA SER A 137 22.49 3.73 5.93
C SER A 137 22.76 3.51 7.42
N MET A 138 24.04 3.46 7.80
CA MET A 138 24.45 3.45 9.22
C MET A 138 24.11 4.75 9.96
N ASN A 139 24.00 5.87 9.22
CA ASN A 139 23.63 7.17 9.77
C ASN A 139 22.58 7.81 8.87
N PRO A 140 21.36 7.27 8.85
CA PRO A 140 20.34 7.77 7.96
C PRO A 140 19.95 9.21 8.37
N PRO A 141 19.54 10.05 7.41
CA PRO A 141 18.95 11.35 7.75
C PRO A 141 17.64 11.15 8.55
N PRO A 142 17.10 12.22 9.18
CA PRO A 142 15.78 12.15 9.78
C PRO A 142 14.73 11.67 8.76
N PRO A 143 13.80 10.77 9.15
CA PRO A 143 12.81 10.23 8.24
C PRO A 143 11.77 11.30 7.84
N ALA A 144 11.20 11.13 6.64
CA ALA A 144 10.13 12.01 6.17
C ALA A 144 8.77 11.60 6.75
N SER A 145 8.25 12.41 7.68
CA SER A 145 6.93 12.26 8.28
C SER A 145 5.82 12.80 7.37
N ILE A 146 5.61 12.16 6.22
CA ILE A 146 4.69 12.62 5.14
C ILE A 146 3.58 11.61 4.80
N TYR A 147 3.58 10.45 5.44
CA TYR A 147 2.64 9.37 5.15
C TYR A 147 1.43 9.39 6.08
N CYS A 148 0.28 8.97 5.55
CA CYS A 148 -0.96 8.85 6.30
C CYS A 148 -1.73 7.60 5.83
N ALA A 149 -2.36 6.90 6.77
CA ALA A 149 -3.29 5.81 6.45
C ALA A 149 -4.72 6.36 6.45
N VAL A 150 -5.35 6.34 5.27
CA VAL A 150 -6.73 6.82 5.06
C VAL A 150 -7.70 5.66 5.20
N PRO A 151 -8.65 5.68 6.14
CA PRO A 151 -9.57 4.57 6.35
C PRO A 151 -10.45 4.36 5.11
N ILE A 152 -10.61 3.09 4.72
CA ILE A 152 -11.57 2.70 3.69
C ILE A 152 -12.93 2.50 4.36
N ILE A 153 -13.98 3.11 3.79
CA ILE A 153 -15.35 2.97 4.29
C ILE A 153 -15.70 1.47 4.34
N ASP A 154 -16.30 1.04 5.45
CA ASP A 154 -16.70 -0.35 5.71
C ASP A 154 -15.56 -1.36 5.94
N SER A 155 -14.31 -0.89 6.12
CA SER A 155 -13.20 -1.74 6.54
C SER A 155 -12.53 -1.23 7.81
N LYS A 156 -12.21 -2.14 8.73
CA LYS A 156 -11.45 -1.84 9.94
C LYS A 156 -9.96 -2.12 9.81
N GLU A 157 -9.58 -2.92 8.82
CA GLU A 157 -8.21 -3.44 8.65
C GLU A 157 -7.56 -2.95 7.37
N THR A 158 -8.29 -2.23 6.51
CA THR A 158 -7.74 -1.73 5.25
C THR A 158 -7.79 -0.22 5.14
N PHE A 159 -6.71 0.32 4.60
CA PHE A 159 -6.47 1.74 4.47
C PHE A 159 -5.89 2.04 3.09
N HIS A 160 -6.05 3.26 2.61
CA HIS A 160 -5.23 3.78 1.53
C HIS A 160 -4.01 4.48 2.09
N LEU A 161 -2.82 4.21 1.53
CA LEU A 161 -1.65 5.02 1.83
C LEU A 161 -1.77 6.37 1.11
N ALA A 162 -1.61 7.46 1.84
CA ALA A 162 -1.49 8.80 1.31
C ALA A 162 -0.09 9.36 1.56
N VAL A 163 0.35 10.23 0.65
CA VAL A 163 1.60 10.97 0.73
C VAL A 163 1.28 12.45 0.59
N ASN A 164 1.74 13.28 1.53
CA ASN A 164 1.49 14.73 1.52
C ASN A 164 -0.01 15.08 1.37
N GLY A 165 -0.89 14.34 2.06
CA GLY A 165 -2.34 14.55 1.98
C GLY A 165 -3.04 13.97 0.74
N ASP A 166 -2.32 13.28 -0.16
CA ASP A 166 -2.86 12.74 -1.42
C ASP A 166 -2.78 11.21 -1.47
N ALA A 167 -3.93 10.54 -1.60
CA ALA A 167 -4.07 9.08 -1.67
C ALA A 167 -4.30 8.54 -3.09
N ASP A 168 -4.50 9.42 -4.08
CA ASP A 168 -5.05 9.07 -5.39
C ASP A 168 -4.06 9.30 -6.54
N SER A 169 -2.93 9.97 -6.28
CA SER A 169 -1.96 10.33 -7.32
C SER A 169 -0.76 9.37 -7.44
N PHE A 170 -0.96 8.08 -7.26
CA PHE A 170 0.10 7.08 -7.47
C PHE A 170 0.00 6.41 -8.83
N SER A 171 1.15 5.99 -9.36
CA SER A 171 1.20 5.18 -10.58
C SER A 171 2.30 4.12 -10.51
N LEU A 172 2.07 3.01 -11.19
CA LEU A 172 3.09 2.01 -11.46
C LEU A 172 3.76 2.31 -12.80
N CYS A 173 5.06 2.58 -12.80
CA CYS A 173 5.83 2.98 -13.98
C CYS A 173 7.02 2.03 -14.21
N GLN A 174 7.32 1.71 -15.47
CA GLN A 174 8.51 0.91 -15.81
C GLN A 174 9.77 1.76 -15.74
N THR A 175 10.84 1.23 -15.13
CA THR A 175 12.18 1.86 -15.08
C THR A 175 13.01 1.63 -16.34
N GLY A 176 12.53 0.77 -17.24
CA GLY A 176 13.22 0.33 -18.45
C GLY A 176 12.22 -0.03 -19.57
N ARG A 177 12.71 -0.08 -20.81
CA ARG A 177 11.88 -0.48 -21.97
C ARG A 177 11.78 -1.99 -22.18
N ALA A 178 12.55 -2.77 -21.43
CA ALA A 178 12.49 -4.23 -21.52
C ALA A 178 11.28 -4.75 -20.72
N SER A 179 10.71 -5.89 -21.14
CA SER A 179 9.62 -6.53 -20.39
C SER A 179 10.04 -7.05 -19.01
N THR A 180 11.35 -7.14 -18.77
CA THR A 180 11.96 -7.55 -17.49
C THR A 180 12.34 -6.36 -16.61
N SER A 181 12.06 -5.14 -17.05
CA SER A 181 12.35 -3.95 -16.27
C SER A 181 11.45 -3.86 -15.04
N GLN A 182 12.00 -3.33 -13.95
CA GLN A 182 11.29 -3.14 -12.71
C GLN A 182 10.10 -2.19 -12.92
N VAL A 183 9.01 -2.44 -12.21
CA VAL A 183 7.84 -1.57 -12.18
C VAL A 183 7.69 -0.99 -10.78
N ASN A 184 7.85 0.32 -10.68
CA ASN A 184 7.95 1.03 -9.41
C ASN A 184 6.77 1.96 -9.17
N VAL A 185 6.48 2.21 -7.89
CA VAL A 185 5.48 3.17 -7.46
C VAL A 185 6.06 4.58 -7.54
N VAL A 186 5.43 5.42 -8.33
CA VAL A 186 5.77 6.83 -8.51
C VAL A 186 4.62 7.70 -7.99
N PHE A 187 4.96 8.72 -7.20
CA PHE A 187 4.01 9.74 -6.77
C PHE A 187 3.91 10.85 -7.83
N LYS A 188 2.70 11.14 -8.30
CA LYS A 188 2.41 12.18 -9.30
C LYS A 188 3.41 12.16 -10.47
N PRO A 189 3.44 11.06 -11.26
CA PRO A 189 4.45 10.89 -12.29
C PRO A 189 4.44 12.08 -13.26
N SER A 190 5.63 12.53 -13.62
CA SER A 190 5.85 13.72 -14.45
C SER A 190 6.80 13.41 -15.60
N GLN A 191 6.80 14.25 -16.65
CA GLN A 191 7.78 14.12 -17.74
C GLN A 191 9.20 14.52 -17.30
N ASN A 192 9.34 15.21 -16.18
CA ASN A 192 10.61 15.68 -15.65
C ASN A 192 11.03 14.78 -14.48
N ASN A 193 11.55 13.60 -14.79
CA ASN A 193 11.81 12.54 -13.81
C ASN A 193 13.26 12.02 -13.81
N SER A 194 14.20 12.78 -14.36
CA SER A 194 15.63 12.39 -14.42
C SER A 194 15.87 10.99 -15.01
N GLU A 195 15.01 10.52 -15.93
CA GLU A 195 15.08 9.20 -16.55
C GLU A 195 14.87 8.01 -15.60
N SER A 196 14.30 8.20 -14.41
CA SER A 196 14.03 7.10 -13.46
C SER A 196 12.93 6.14 -13.94
N TYR A 197 12.00 6.62 -14.79
CA TYR A 197 10.95 5.79 -15.39
C TYR A 197 10.49 6.32 -16.76
N PHE A 198 9.65 5.53 -17.44
CA PHE A 198 9.01 5.91 -18.69
C PHE A 198 7.56 6.33 -18.45
N ILE A 199 7.26 7.63 -18.56
CA ILE A 199 5.94 8.22 -18.27
C ILE A 199 4.79 7.57 -19.06
N ASP A 200 5.05 7.15 -20.30
CA ASP A 200 4.07 6.50 -21.18
C ASP A 200 3.71 5.07 -20.74
N THR A 201 4.46 4.51 -19.78
CA THR A 201 4.20 3.21 -19.18
C THR A 201 3.45 3.29 -17.85
N CYS A 202 3.27 4.50 -17.31
CA CYS A 202 2.67 4.72 -16.00
C CYS A 202 1.17 4.39 -16.00
N LYS A 203 0.75 3.52 -15.09
CA LYS A 203 -0.65 3.15 -14.88
C LYS A 203 -1.11 3.61 -13.49
N PRO A 204 -2.26 4.32 -13.37
CA PRO A 204 -2.73 4.82 -12.09
C PRO A 204 -3.15 3.67 -11.17
N VAL A 205 -2.77 3.76 -9.90
CA VAL A 205 -3.12 2.78 -8.86
C VAL A 205 -3.47 3.48 -7.55
N LYS A 206 -4.20 2.79 -6.68
CA LYS A 206 -4.28 3.13 -5.25
C LYS A 206 -3.37 2.20 -4.46
N LEU A 207 -2.76 2.72 -3.40
CA LEU A 207 -1.93 1.91 -2.51
C LEU A 207 -2.78 1.42 -1.35
N LEU A 208 -3.03 0.13 -1.29
CA LEU A 208 -3.83 -0.53 -0.26
C LEU A 208 -2.92 -1.06 0.84
N MET A 209 -3.10 -0.56 2.04
CA MET A 209 -2.51 -1.07 3.27
C MET A 209 -3.48 -2.07 3.88
N LYS A 210 -3.02 -3.28 4.17
CA LYS A 210 -3.79 -4.27 4.91
C LYS A 210 -3.10 -4.54 6.23
N ALA A 211 -3.71 -4.11 7.32
CA ALA A 211 -3.25 -4.41 8.67
C ALA A 211 -3.14 -5.92 8.83
N ILE A 212 -2.02 -6.35 9.40
CA ILE A 212 -1.82 -7.74 9.76
C ILE A 212 -2.23 -7.80 11.22
N GLU A 213 -3.36 -8.47 11.49
CA GLU A 213 -3.71 -8.77 12.87
C GLU A 213 -2.54 -9.54 13.46
N ALA A 214 -1.89 -8.96 14.47
CA ALA A 214 -0.99 -9.73 15.31
C ALA A 214 -1.83 -10.90 15.81
N GLU A 215 -1.53 -12.10 15.33
CA GLU A 215 -2.14 -13.31 15.84
C GLU A 215 -1.76 -13.28 17.32
N GLU A 216 -2.68 -12.81 18.18
CA GLU A 216 -2.47 -12.81 19.61
C GLU A 216 -2.20 -14.26 19.92
N THR A 217 -0.92 -14.56 20.13
CA THR A 217 -0.49 -15.86 20.57
C THR A 217 -1.02 -15.92 21.98
N SER A 218 -2.28 -16.35 22.10
CA SER A 218 -2.92 -16.61 23.36
C SER A 218 -2.15 -17.80 23.90
N VAL A 219 -1.02 -17.49 24.56
CA VAL A 219 -0.38 -18.39 25.48
C VAL A 219 -1.45 -18.58 26.53
N GLY A 220 -2.21 -19.66 26.36
CA GLY A 220 -3.28 -20.07 27.24
C GLY A 220 -2.70 -20.24 28.63
N LEU A 221 -2.64 -19.16 29.39
CA LEU A 221 -2.56 -19.21 30.82
C LEU A 221 -3.95 -19.66 31.27
N GLN A 222 -4.20 -20.97 31.18
CA GLN A 222 -5.20 -21.63 31.99
C GLN A 222 -4.84 -21.33 33.44
N ARG A 223 -5.36 -20.21 33.96
CA ARG A 223 -5.52 -20.01 35.39
C ARG A 223 -6.54 -21.05 35.83
N GLY A 224 -6.02 -22.23 36.18
CA GLY A 224 -6.77 -23.28 36.83
C GLY A 224 -7.48 -22.67 38.02
N ALA A 225 -8.80 -22.59 37.91
CA ALA A 225 -9.70 -22.29 39.01
C ALA A 225 -9.60 -23.43 40.04
N LEU A 226 -8.64 -23.29 40.96
CA LEU A 226 -8.61 -24.05 42.21
C LEU A 226 -9.65 -23.44 43.15
N CYS A 227 -10.92 -23.72 42.84
CA CYS A 227 -12.01 -23.64 43.80
C CYS A 227 -12.69 -25.00 43.82
N ARG A 228 -12.38 -25.82 44.83
CA ARG A 228 -13.38 -26.66 45.49
C ARG A 228 -12.94 -26.95 46.92
N LEU A 229 -13.96 -26.86 47.77
CA LEU A 229 -14.02 -26.79 49.23
C LEU A 229 -13.42 -28.02 49.94
#